data_AF-A0A5N6HH33-F1
#
_entry.id   AF-A0A5N6HH33-F1
#
_cell.length_a   1.000
_cell.length_b   1.000
_cell.length_c   1.000
_cell.angle_alpha   90.00
_cell.angle_beta   90.00
_cell.angle_gamma   90.00
#
_symmetry.space_group_name_H-M   'P 1'
#
loop_
_entity.id
_entity.type
_entity.pdbx_description
1 polymer ?
#
loop_
_entity_poly.entity_id
_entity_poly.type
_entity_poly.pdbx_seq_one_letter_code
_entity_poly.pdbx_strand_id
1 'polypeptide(L)'
;MAHDISQTQVIKGKSCIRTQHNWPSILPSSTNIDINPPGAKFYYLRRILHDYPDLQGIQILKYPRAAMAHDPQILIDEMVLPETKVPWQATLADLSLISLGGRKGALKKAVGKLAEQSGLHVAEIHTYDHSDNFSVIVMLPF
;
A
#
# COMPACT_ATOMS: atom_id res chain seq x y z
N MET A 1 21.23 -14.94 12.36
CA MET A 1 19.82 -15.12 12.77
C MET A 1 19.00 -14.08 12.02
N ALA A 2 18.46 -14.44 10.87
CA ALA A 2 17.64 -13.54 10.06
C ALA A 2 16.26 -13.48 10.71
N HIS A 3 15.90 -12.32 11.25
CA HIS A 3 14.54 -12.10 11.71
C HIS A 3 13.64 -12.08 10.49
N ASP A 4 12.81 -13.11 10.40
CA ASP A 4 11.83 -13.32 9.35
C ASP A 4 10.72 -12.27 9.45
N ILE A 5 10.95 -11.12 8.82
CA ILE A 5 9.99 -10.01 8.69
C ILE A 5 8.79 -10.36 7.78
N SER A 6 8.75 -11.57 7.20
CA SER A 6 7.66 -12.01 6.33
C SER A 6 6.46 -12.59 7.08
N GLN A 7 6.63 -12.93 8.37
CA GLN A 7 5.51 -13.33 9.21
C GLN A 7 4.72 -12.11 9.67
N THR A 8 3.50 -11.96 9.15
CA THR A 8 2.49 -11.06 9.70
C THR A 8 2.25 -11.40 11.17
N GLN A 9 2.91 -10.66 12.06
CA GLN A 9 2.46 -10.56 13.44
C GLN A 9 1.47 -9.42 13.51
N VAL A 10 0.22 -9.73 13.85
CA VAL A 10 -0.64 -8.77 14.53
C VAL A 10 0.10 -8.39 15.80
N ILE A 11 0.77 -7.24 15.82
CA ILE A 11 1.40 -6.72 17.02
C ILE A 11 0.24 -6.42 17.98
N LYS A 12 0.05 -7.35 18.94
CA LYS A 12 -1.03 -7.43 19.94
C LYS A 12 -2.04 -6.27 19.88
N GLY A 13 -3.13 -6.50 19.13
CA GLY A 13 -4.40 -5.81 19.30
C GLY A 13 -4.55 -4.39 18.75
N LYS A 14 -3.59 -3.84 17.99
CA LYS A 14 -3.69 -2.45 17.48
C LYS A 14 -3.24 -2.22 16.05
N SER A 15 -2.72 -3.21 15.32
CA SER A 15 -2.17 -3.02 13.97
C SER A 15 -2.45 -4.19 13.04
N CYS A 16 -2.78 -3.91 11.77
CA CYS A 16 -2.86 -4.91 10.71
C CYS A 16 -1.72 -4.68 9.70
N ILE A 17 -0.89 -5.71 9.46
CA ILE A 17 0.27 -5.64 8.54
C ILE A 17 0.04 -6.65 7.42
N ARG A 18 0.02 -6.17 6.18
CA ARG A 18 -0.19 -6.97 4.99
C ARG A 18 0.93 -6.77 3.98
N THR A 19 1.46 -7.87 3.51
CA THR A 19 2.50 -7.92 2.48
C THR A 19 1.99 -8.76 1.31
N GLN A 20 2.63 -8.65 0.15
CA GLN A 20 2.34 -9.48 -1.03
C GLN A 20 2.18 -10.98 -0.72
N HIS A 21 2.97 -11.52 0.22
CA HIS A 21 3.01 -12.95 0.54
C HIS A 21 1.84 -13.39 1.42
N ASN A 22 1.15 -12.46 2.08
CA ASN A 22 0.02 -12.73 2.97
C ASN A 22 -1.27 -12.01 2.52
N TRP A 23 -1.30 -11.50 1.29
CA TRP A 23 -2.49 -10.93 0.68
C TRP A 23 -3.22 -12.03 -0.11
N PRO A 24 -4.53 -12.28 0.14
CA PRO A 24 -5.28 -13.24 -0.64
C PRO A 24 -5.35 -12.78 -2.10
N SER A 25 -4.97 -13.65 -3.04
CA SER A 25 -4.97 -13.35 -4.48
C SER A 25 -6.36 -13.03 -5.05
N ILE A 26 -7.42 -13.39 -4.30
CA ILE A 26 -8.82 -13.10 -4.63
C ILE A 26 -9.20 -11.79 -3.93
N LEU A 27 -9.76 -10.85 -4.70
CA LEU A 27 -10.33 -9.63 -4.12
C LEU A 27 -11.38 -10.01 -3.08
N PRO A 28 -11.29 -9.50 -1.84
CA PRO A 28 -12.26 -9.84 -0.80
C PRO A 28 -13.67 -9.53 -1.27
N SER A 29 -14.56 -10.52 -1.33
CA SER A 29 -15.99 -10.20 -1.33
C SER A 29 -16.31 -9.49 0.00
N SER A 30 -17.34 -8.64 0.02
CA SER A 30 -17.79 -7.89 1.20
C SER A 30 -18.08 -8.75 2.44
N THR A 31 -18.06 -10.08 2.31
CA THR A 31 -18.34 -11.09 3.32
C THR A 31 -17.10 -11.56 4.12
N ASN A 32 -15.88 -11.18 3.75
CA ASN A 32 -14.66 -11.69 4.39
C ASN A 32 -14.07 -10.69 5.40
N ILE A 33 -14.78 -10.51 6.52
CA ILE A 33 -14.48 -9.54 7.59
C ILE A 33 -13.19 -9.89 8.37
N ASP A 34 -12.72 -11.15 8.31
CA ASP A 34 -11.51 -11.61 9.01
C ASP A 34 -10.20 -11.07 8.41
N ILE A 35 -10.28 -10.41 7.25
CA ILE A 35 -9.12 -9.88 6.51
C ILE A 35 -8.60 -8.58 7.14
N ASN A 36 -9.48 -7.76 7.71
CA ASN A 36 -9.11 -6.53 8.42
C ASN A 36 -9.82 -6.51 9.77
N PRO A 37 -9.12 -6.80 10.89
CA PRO A 37 -9.75 -6.76 12.20
C PRO A 37 -10.24 -5.33 12.48
N PRO A 38 -11.55 -5.14 12.77
CA PRO A 38 -12.08 -3.82 13.04
C PRO A 38 -11.40 -3.21 14.27
N GLY A 39 -11.10 -1.92 14.21
CA GLY A 39 -10.50 -1.19 15.34
C GLY A 39 -8.97 -1.23 15.43
N ALA A 40 -8.26 -1.68 14.39
CA ALA A 40 -6.82 -1.45 14.32
C ALA A 40 -6.52 0.06 14.19
N LYS A 41 -5.49 0.54 14.91
CA LYS A 41 -4.99 1.91 14.83
C LYS A 41 -4.26 2.19 13.53
N PHE A 42 -3.59 1.18 12.98
CA PHE A 42 -2.83 1.34 11.74
C PHE A 42 -2.99 0.11 10.84
N TYR A 43 -3.12 0.37 9.53
CA TYR A 43 -3.16 -0.63 8.47
C TYR A 43 -1.96 -0.43 7.56
N TYR A 44 -1.02 -1.38 7.55
CA TYR A 44 0.18 -1.32 6.76
C TYR A 44 0.08 -2.26 5.56
N LEU A 45 0.26 -1.74 4.34
CA LEU A 45 0.23 -2.47 3.09
C LEU A 45 1.58 -2.33 2.40
N ARG A 46 2.30 -3.42 2.17
CA ARG A 46 3.61 -3.41 1.52
C ARG A 46 3.60 -4.23 0.24
N ARG A 47 3.98 -3.60 -0.88
CA ARG A 47 4.09 -4.28 -2.18
C ARG A 47 2.79 -5.02 -2.54
N ILE A 48 1.68 -4.30 -2.52
CA ILE A 48 0.35 -4.82 -2.88
C ILE A 48 -0.25 -4.00 -4.02
N LEU A 49 -0.21 -2.67 -3.94
CA LEU A 49 -0.89 -1.81 -4.91
C LEU A 49 -0.25 -1.83 -6.30
N HIS A 50 1.02 -2.20 -6.40
CA HIS A 50 1.73 -2.29 -7.67
C HIS A 50 1.32 -3.53 -8.51
N ASP A 51 0.72 -4.56 -7.91
CA ASP A 51 0.23 -5.74 -8.63
C ASP A 51 -1.15 -5.51 -9.26
N TYR A 52 -1.90 -4.52 -8.77
CA TYR A 52 -3.30 -4.30 -9.13
C TYR A 52 -3.51 -3.00 -9.90
N PRO A 53 -4.39 -2.98 -10.93
CA PRO A 53 -4.77 -1.76 -11.64
C PRO A 53 -5.57 -0.81 -10.73
N ASP A 54 -5.63 0.46 -11.11
CA ASP A 54 -6.22 1.57 -10.34
C ASP A 54 -7.57 1.23 -9.70
N LEU A 55 -8.51 0.65 -10.47
CA LEU A 55 -9.85 0.29 -9.98
C LEU A 55 -9.82 -0.71 -8.82
N GLN A 56 -8.93 -1.70 -8.91
CA GLN A 56 -8.76 -2.74 -7.90
C GLN A 56 -7.96 -2.19 -6.70
N GLY A 57 -6.96 -1.34 -6.95
CA GLY A 57 -6.26 -0.60 -5.91
C GLY A 57 -7.19 0.27 -5.04
N ILE A 58 -8.16 0.96 -5.66
CA ILE A 58 -9.19 1.73 -4.94
C ILE A 58 -10.03 0.81 -4.06
N GLN A 59 -10.44 -0.37 -4.57
CA GLN A 59 -11.18 -1.35 -3.77
C GLN A 59 -10.35 -1.81 -2.57
N ILE A 60 -9.07 -2.16 -2.79
CA ILE A 60 -8.14 -2.57 -1.73
C ILE A 60 -8.04 -1.53 -0.61
N LEU A 61 -8.03 -0.24 -0.96
CA LEU A 61 -7.99 0.87 0.02
C LEU A 61 -9.32 1.14 0.72
N LYS A 62 -10.45 0.82 0.08
CA LYS A 62 -11.79 0.96 0.68
C LYS A 62 -12.04 -0.03 1.83
N TYR A 63 -11.44 -1.23 1.78
CA TYR A 63 -11.59 -2.22 2.87
C TYR A 63 -11.04 -1.76 4.22
N PRO A 64 -9.75 -1.36 4.35
CA PRO A 64 -9.25 -0.84 5.62
C PRO A 64 -10.04 0.40 6.01
N ARG A 65 -10.42 1.28 5.06
CA ARG A 65 -11.28 2.43 5.35
C ARG A 65 -12.62 2.07 6.00
N ALA A 66 -13.24 0.95 5.64
CA ALA A 66 -14.48 0.49 6.26
C ALA A 66 -14.27 -0.13 7.66
N ALA A 67 -13.10 -0.72 7.92
CA ALA A 67 -12.75 -1.38 9.19
C ALA A 67 -12.10 -0.42 10.22
N MET A 68 -11.83 0.81 9.81
CA MET A 68 -11.19 1.87 10.59
C MET A 68 -12.10 2.36 11.75
N ALA A 69 -11.54 2.49 12.96
CA ALA A 69 -12.20 3.10 14.13
C ALA A 69 -11.71 4.56 14.35
N HIS A 70 -11.84 5.12 15.56
CA HIS A 70 -11.46 6.51 15.82
C HIS A 70 -9.94 6.73 15.63
N ASP A 71 -9.59 7.59 14.68
CA ASP A 71 -8.22 8.06 14.35
C ASP A 71 -7.23 7.04 13.74
N PRO A 72 -7.55 6.41 12.61
CA PRO A 72 -6.71 5.39 12.02
C PRO A 72 -5.81 5.91 10.90
N GLN A 73 -4.65 5.27 10.76
CA GLN A 73 -3.68 5.61 9.71
C GLN A 73 -3.48 4.42 8.78
N ILE A 74 -3.50 4.66 7.46
CA ILE A 74 -3.10 3.66 6.48
C ILE A 74 -1.67 4.00 6.04
N LEU A 75 -0.78 3.02 6.13
CA LEU A 75 0.60 3.11 5.71
C LEU A 75 0.77 2.24 4.47
N ILE A 76 1.29 2.82 3.39
CA ILE A 76 1.54 2.09 2.16
C ILE A 76 3.03 2.14 1.86
N ASP A 77 3.67 0.98 1.83
CA ASP A 77 5.08 0.84 1.48
C ASP A 77 5.19 0.33 0.05
N GLU A 78 5.45 1.28 -0.86
CA GLU A 78 5.51 1.06 -2.30
C GLU A 78 6.58 1.94 -2.96
N MET A 79 6.92 1.59 -4.19
CA MET A 79 7.77 2.42 -5.03
C MET A 79 7.00 3.66 -5.51
N VAL A 80 7.47 4.85 -5.10
CA VAL A 80 6.87 6.13 -5.48
C VAL A 80 7.85 6.91 -6.34
N LEU A 81 7.59 6.97 -7.64
CA LEU A 81 8.48 7.64 -8.58
C LEU A 81 8.31 9.17 -8.51
N PRO A 82 9.41 9.94 -8.39
CA PRO A 82 9.35 11.40 -8.51
C PRO A 82 9.01 11.81 -9.96
N GLU A 83 8.46 13.03 -10.14
CA GLU A 83 8.11 13.51 -11.49
C GLU A 83 9.34 13.79 -12.36
N THR A 84 10.47 14.09 -11.74
CA THR A 84 11.73 14.40 -12.42
C THR A 84 12.89 13.73 -11.69
N LYS A 85 13.99 13.48 -12.42
CA LYS A 85 15.22 12.87 -11.88
C LYS A 85 15.00 11.49 -11.23
N VAL A 86 14.19 10.64 -11.88
CA VAL A 86 14.02 9.25 -11.46
C VAL A 86 15.36 8.50 -11.64
N PRO A 87 15.89 7.84 -10.59
CA PRO A 87 17.01 6.91 -10.70
C PRO A 87 16.77 5.83 -11.76
N TRP A 88 17.83 5.44 -12.44
CA TRP A 88 17.74 4.42 -13.48
C TRP A 88 17.36 3.05 -12.92
N GLN A 89 17.74 2.74 -11.67
CA GLN A 89 17.38 1.49 -10.98
C GLN A 89 15.88 1.40 -10.75
N ALA A 90 15.27 2.44 -10.16
CA ALA A 90 13.82 2.53 -9.99
C ALA A 90 13.06 2.47 -11.33
N THR A 91 13.62 3.08 -12.37
CA THR A 91 13.04 3.02 -13.73
C THR A 91 13.10 1.60 -14.30
N LEU A 92 14.22 0.90 -14.13
CA LEU A 92 14.39 -0.48 -14.60
C LEU A 92 13.49 -1.45 -13.83
N ALA A 93 13.38 -1.28 -12.51
CA ALA A 93 12.46 -2.04 -11.67
C ALA A 93 11.01 -1.83 -12.12
N ASP A 94 10.61 -0.58 -12.37
CA ASP A 94 9.27 -0.26 -12.87
C ASP A 94 8.98 -0.91 -14.23
N LEU A 95 9.92 -0.80 -15.19
CA LEU A 95 9.79 -1.44 -16.50
C LEU A 95 9.70 -2.96 -16.41
N SER A 96 10.48 -3.58 -15.52
CA SER A 96 10.41 -5.02 -15.28
C SER A 96 9.05 -5.44 -14.74
N LEU A 97 8.48 -4.64 -13.83
CA LEU A 97 7.19 -4.90 -13.24
C LEU A 97 6.05 -4.75 -14.27
N ILE A 98 6.07 -3.68 -15.06
CA ILE A 98 5.10 -3.47 -16.16
C ILE A 98 5.15 -4.64 -17.15
N SER A 99 6.36 -5.13 -17.46
CA SER A 99 6.54 -6.26 -18.38
C SER A 99 5.92 -7.56 -17.86
N LEU A 100 5.84 -7.72 -16.55
CA LEU A 100 5.19 -8.85 -15.87
C LEU A 100 3.68 -8.66 -15.68
N GLY A 101 3.10 -7.58 -16.21
CA GLY A 101 1.68 -7.26 -16.08
C GLY A 101 1.32 -6.46 -14.83
N GLY A 102 2.32 -6.00 -14.07
CA GLY A 102 2.12 -5.10 -12.94
C GLY A 102 1.82 -3.67 -13.38
N ARG A 103 1.38 -2.87 -12.41
CA ARG A 103 1.04 -1.46 -12.61
C ARG A 103 2.30 -0.62 -12.68
N LYS A 104 2.31 0.34 -13.61
CA LYS A 104 3.35 1.39 -13.67
C LYS A 104 3.49 2.10 -12.32
N GLY A 105 4.73 2.33 -11.92
CA GLY A 105 5.16 2.94 -10.68
C GLY A 105 4.37 4.18 -10.40
N ALA A 106 3.75 4.22 -9.22
CA ALA A 106 2.79 5.26 -8.90
C ALA A 106 3.53 6.59 -8.75
N LEU A 107 3.41 7.43 -9.77
CA LEU A 107 3.78 8.84 -9.69
C LEU A 107 3.09 9.45 -8.46
N LYS A 108 3.74 10.35 -7.73
CA LYS A 108 3.12 11.04 -6.57
C LYS A 108 1.69 11.54 -6.85
N LYS A 109 1.45 12.10 -8.04
CA LYS A 109 0.11 12.51 -8.50
C LYS A 109 -0.89 11.36 -8.64
N ALA A 110 -0.46 10.21 -9.15
CA ALA A 110 -1.30 9.03 -9.31
C ALA A 110 -1.69 8.43 -7.95
N VAL A 111 -0.76 8.43 -6.97
CA VAL A 111 -1.05 8.06 -5.58
C VAL A 111 -2.12 8.98 -4.99
N GLY A 112 -1.96 10.30 -5.13
CA GLY A 112 -2.93 11.27 -4.61
C GLY A 112 -4.33 11.05 -5.18
N LYS A 113 -4.45 10.87 -6.50
CA LYS A 113 -5.73 10.58 -7.16
C LYS A 113 -6.35 9.28 -6.68
N LEU A 114 -5.55 8.23 -6.52
CA LEU A 114 -6.01 6.93 -5.99
C LEU A 114 -6.53 7.07 -4.55
N ALA A 115 -5.80 7.81 -3.71
CA ALA A 115 -6.19 8.10 -2.33
C ALA A 115 -7.55 8.82 -2.31
N GLU A 116 -7.69 9.92 -3.05
CA GLU A 116 -8.93 10.70 -3.12
C GLU A 116 -10.13 9.83 -3.55
N GLN A 117 -9.95 8.99 -4.59
CA GLN A 117 -10.99 8.08 -5.08
C GLN A 117 -11.38 6.98 -4.08
N SER A 118 -10.48 6.66 -3.13
CA SER A 118 -10.75 5.75 -2.02
C SER A 118 -11.32 6.46 -0.78
N GLY A 119 -11.52 7.78 -0.82
CA GLY A 119 -11.96 8.59 0.30
C GLY A 119 -10.86 8.91 1.31
N LEU A 120 -9.60 8.69 0.95
CA LEU A 120 -8.43 8.97 1.78
C LEU A 120 -7.71 10.22 1.24
N HIS A 121 -6.87 10.84 2.05
CA HIS A 121 -5.91 11.84 1.59
C HIS A 121 -4.50 11.43 2.00
N VAL A 122 -3.52 11.82 1.18
CA VAL A 122 -2.11 11.59 1.49
C VAL A 122 -1.65 12.68 2.46
N ALA A 123 -1.29 12.27 3.68
CA ALA A 123 -0.76 13.17 4.70
C ALA A 123 0.75 13.36 4.52
N GLU A 124 1.49 12.27 4.36
CA GLU A 124 2.95 12.29 4.28
C GLU A 124 3.47 11.23 3.31
N ILE A 125 4.65 11.49 2.71
CA ILE A 125 5.39 10.51 1.89
C ILE A 125 6.84 10.53 2.35
N HIS A 126 7.29 9.42 2.93
CA HIS A 126 8.64 9.24 3.44
C HIS A 126 9.41 8.27 2.56
N THR A 127 10.28 8.80 1.69
CA THR A 127 11.19 7.98 0.89
C THR A 127 12.37 7.54 1.73
N TYR A 128 12.52 6.23 1.94
CA TYR A 128 13.60 5.65 2.75
C TYR A 128 14.71 4.99 1.91
N ASP A 129 14.40 4.61 0.67
CA ASP A 129 15.39 4.14 -0.29
C ASP A 129 15.41 5.07 -1.51
N HIS A 130 16.49 5.82 -1.68
CA HIS A 130 16.65 6.75 -2.80
C HIS A 130 17.12 6.08 -4.10
N SER A 131 17.63 4.85 -4.05
CA SER A 131 18.07 4.12 -5.25
C SER A 131 16.87 3.56 -5.98
N ASP A 132 15.96 2.94 -5.23
CA ASP A 132 14.77 2.26 -5.76
C ASP A 132 13.48 3.08 -5.55
N ASN A 133 13.54 4.22 -4.84
CA ASN A 133 12.40 5.08 -4.46
C ASN A 133 11.31 4.38 -3.65
N PHE A 134 11.67 3.37 -2.86
CA PHE A 134 10.75 2.83 -1.88
C PHE A 134 10.39 3.90 -0.84
N SER A 135 9.09 4.09 -0.67
CA SER A 135 8.53 5.13 0.15
C SER A 135 7.37 4.59 0.97
N VAL A 136 7.27 5.06 2.22
CA VAL A 136 6.08 4.87 3.05
C VAL A 136 5.17 6.07 2.89
N ILE A 137 3.97 5.83 2.41
CA ILE A 137 2.91 6.81 2.20
C ILE A 137 1.95 6.71 3.36
N VAL A 138 1.78 7.80 4.10
CA VAL A 138 0.80 7.91 5.18
C VAL A 138 -0.48 8.48 4.60
N MET A 139 -1.56 7.70 4.68
CA MET A 139 -2.89 8.08 4.25
C MET A 139 -3.82 8.17 5.44
N LEU A 140 -4.61 9.24 5.46
CA LEU A 140 -5.60 9.51 6.49
C LEU A 140 -7.00 9.58 5.89
N PRO A 141 -8.03 9.22 6.66
CA PRO A 141 -9.39 9.44 6.24
C PRO A 141 -9.74 10.94 6.14
N PHE A 142 -10.53 11.33 5.14
CA PHE A 142 -11.34 12.56 5.23
C PHE A 142 -12.35 12.48 6.38
#